data_AF-A0AAV5A7P3-F1
#
_entry.id   AF-A0AAV5A7P3-F1
#
_cell.length_a   1.000
_cell.length_b   1.000
_cell.length_c   1.000
_cell.angle_alpha   90.00
_cell.angle_beta   90.00
_cell.angle_gamma   90.00
#
_symmetry.space_group_name_H-M   'P 1'
#
loop_
_entity.id
_entity.type
_entity.pdbx_description
1 polymer ?
#
loop_
_entity_poly.entity_id
_entity_poly.type
_entity_poly.pdbx_seq_one_letter_code
_entity_poly.pdbx_strand_id
1 'polypeptide(L)'
;MYTTLVGFMKPKSTSSLPPVKAEWSSYCHAVNWPDIHKLNLIEWWDHNRDIYPTLFLLALDYLPGQATSVPSEHVFSSSAETDTC
;
A
#
# COMPACT_ATOMS: atom_id res chain seq x y z
N MET A 1 -19.28 20.68 9.24
CA MET A 1 -20.17 20.03 8.26
C MET A 1 -19.40 19.90 6.95
N TYR A 2 -18.88 18.71 6.64
CA TYR A 2 -18.35 18.38 5.31
C TYR A 2 -19.02 17.09 4.87
N THR A 3 -19.98 17.25 3.98
CA THR A 3 -20.85 16.23 3.40
C THR A 3 -20.15 15.54 2.23
N THR A 4 -20.20 14.20 2.21
CA THR A 4 -20.34 13.28 1.04
C THR A 4 -19.49 13.56 -0.21
N LEU A 5 -18.70 12.63 -0.75
CA LEU A 5 -19.19 11.38 -1.36
C LEU A 5 -18.03 10.36 -1.43
N VAL A 6 -18.11 9.32 -0.61
CA VAL A 6 -17.42 8.04 -0.88
C VAL A 6 -18.13 7.46 -2.10
N GLY A 7 -17.54 7.66 -3.28
CA GLY A 7 -18.02 7.06 -4.52
C GLY A 7 -17.86 5.55 -4.44
N PHE A 8 -18.93 4.86 -4.04
CA PHE A 8 -19.07 3.42 -4.12
C PHE A 8 -18.83 2.96 -5.57
N MET A 9 -17.61 2.52 -5.87
CA MET A 9 -17.33 1.76 -7.09
C MET A 9 -17.93 0.36 -6.92
N LYS A 10 -19.14 0.17 -7.44
CA LYS A 10 -19.80 -1.12 -7.51
C LYS A 10 -19.06 -1.99 -8.54
N PRO A 11 -18.66 -3.24 -8.23
CA PRO A 11 -17.93 -4.08 -9.17
C PRO A 11 -18.85 -4.43 -10.36
N LYS A 12 -18.50 -3.94 -11.55
CA LYS A 12 -19.14 -4.40 -12.78
C LYS A 12 -18.55 -5.75 -13.15
N SER A 13 -19.30 -6.79 -12.82
CA SER A 13 -19.23 -8.09 -13.51
C SER A 13 -19.41 -7.85 -15.01
N THR A 14 -18.36 -8.05 -15.83
CA THR A 14 -18.36 -8.80 -17.11
C THR A 14 -17.08 -8.65 -17.96
N SER A 15 -16.70 -9.78 -18.58
CA SER A 15 -15.81 -10.03 -19.74
C SER A 15 -14.27 -10.04 -19.61
N SER A 16 -13.74 -11.25 -19.37
CA SER A 16 -12.68 -11.98 -20.12
C SER A 16 -11.26 -11.42 -20.34
N LEU A 17 -10.77 -10.52 -19.49
CA LEU A 17 -9.31 -10.33 -19.31
C LEU A 17 -8.85 -11.06 -18.04
N PRO A 18 -7.59 -11.55 -17.96
CA PRO A 18 -7.10 -12.08 -16.69
C PRO A 18 -7.30 -11.01 -15.61
N PRO A 19 -7.89 -11.36 -14.46
CA PRO A 19 -8.43 -10.41 -13.48
C PRO A 19 -7.41 -9.33 -13.08
N VAL A 20 -6.13 -9.71 -13.02
CA VAL A 20 -5.00 -8.83 -12.70
C VAL A 20 -4.76 -7.70 -13.70
N LYS A 21 -4.89 -7.95 -15.02
CA LYS A 21 -4.64 -6.90 -16.03
C LYS A 21 -5.73 -5.82 -16.01
N ALA A 22 -6.97 -6.22 -15.71
CA ALA A 22 -8.08 -5.29 -15.56
C ALA A 22 -7.93 -4.46 -14.27
N GLU A 23 -7.58 -5.10 -13.16
CA GLU A 23 -7.23 -4.42 -11.90
C GLU A 23 -6.11 -3.39 -12.12
N TRP A 24 -5.01 -3.81 -12.77
CA TRP A 24 -3.87 -2.94 -13.06
C TRP A 24 -4.23 -1.74 -13.93
N SER A 25 -4.99 -1.94 -15.01
CA SER A 25 -5.42 -0.85 -15.87
C SER A 25 -6.32 0.14 -15.10
N SER A 26 -7.21 -0.36 -14.25
CA SER A 26 -8.05 0.49 -13.40
C SER A 26 -7.23 1.28 -12.37
N TYR A 27 -6.18 0.69 -11.81
CA TYR A 27 -5.24 1.38 -10.90
C TYR A 27 -4.52 2.50 -11.67
N CYS A 28 -3.81 2.18 -12.75
CA CYS A 28 -3.01 3.15 -13.51
C CYS A 28 -3.81 4.34 -14.07
N HIS A 29 -5.09 4.13 -14.38
CA HIS A 29 -5.98 5.17 -14.91
C HIS A 29 -6.94 5.74 -13.84
N ALA A 30 -6.69 5.51 -12.55
CA ALA A 30 -7.49 6.11 -11.50
C ALA A 30 -7.38 7.65 -11.59
N VAL A 31 -8.52 8.31 -11.82
CA VAL A 31 -8.60 9.75 -12.09
C VAL A 31 -8.33 10.60 -10.84
N ASN A 32 -8.39 10.00 -9.65
CA ASN A 32 -8.28 10.70 -8.37
C ASN A 32 -7.25 10.03 -7.44
N TRP A 33 -5.99 10.09 -7.83
CA TRP A 33 -4.88 9.70 -6.95
C TRP A 33 -4.78 10.68 -5.77
N PRO A 34 -4.76 10.20 -4.51
CA PRO A 34 -4.49 11.06 -3.37
C PRO A 34 -3.07 11.62 -3.40
N ASP A 35 -2.88 12.80 -2.80
CA ASP A 35 -1.56 13.43 -2.65
C ASP A 35 -0.62 12.51 -1.85
N ILE A 36 0.51 12.14 -2.48
CA ILE A 36 1.49 11.19 -1.93
C ILE A 36 2.03 11.67 -0.58
N HIS A 37 2.15 12.98 -0.37
CA HIS A 37 2.68 13.55 0.88
C HIS A 37 1.70 13.47 2.06
N LYS A 38 0.43 13.20 1.80
CA LYS A 38 -0.63 13.08 2.82
C LYS A 38 -1.24 11.68 2.88
N LEU A 39 -0.75 10.78 2.03
CA LEU A 39 -1.29 9.44 1.90
C LEU A 39 -0.73 8.52 2.98
N ASN A 40 -1.61 8.01 3.84
CA ASN A 40 -1.29 6.82 4.61
C ASN A 40 -1.47 5.60 3.71
N LEU A 41 -0.36 5.04 3.26
CA LEU A 41 -0.33 3.95 2.29
C LEU A 41 -0.99 2.68 2.82
N ILE A 42 -0.85 2.40 4.12
CA ILE A 42 -1.45 1.22 4.76
C ILE A 42 -2.97 1.38 4.82
N GLU A 43 -3.47 2.53 5.26
CA GLU A 43 -4.92 2.80 5.29
C GLU A 43 -5.51 2.79 3.88
N TRP A 44 -4.80 3.32 2.89
CA TRP A 44 -5.29 3.32 1.51
C TRP A 44 -5.44 1.89 0.96
N TRP A 45 -4.44 1.03 1.18
CA TRP A 45 -4.51 -0.37 0.75
C TRP A 45 -5.59 -1.14 1.50
N ASP A 46 -5.79 -0.88 2.80
CA ASP A 46 -6.86 -1.49 3.59
C ASP A 46 -8.26 -1.13 3.06
N HIS A 47 -8.48 0.13 2.68
CA HIS A 47 -9.74 0.58 2.08
C HIS A 47 -9.97 0.05 0.66
N ASN A 48 -8.91 -0.23 -0.11
CA ASN A 48 -9.01 -0.64 -1.51
C ASN A 48 -8.83 -2.15 -1.73
N ARG A 49 -8.72 -2.95 -0.65
CA ARG A 49 -8.51 -4.41 -0.70
C ARG A 49 -9.58 -5.16 -1.48
N ASP A 50 -10.83 -4.71 -1.42
CA ASP A 50 -11.96 -5.36 -2.08
C ASP A 50 -12.03 -5.01 -3.58
N ILE A 51 -11.43 -3.89 -3.98
CA ILE A 51 -11.41 -3.38 -5.36
C ILE A 51 -10.20 -3.96 -6.11
N TYR A 52 -9.07 -4.09 -5.43
CA TYR A 52 -7.81 -4.58 -6.00
C TYR A 52 -7.22 -5.73 -5.18
N PRO A 53 -7.90 -6.89 -5.09
CA PRO A 53 -7.47 -7.99 -4.22
C PRO A 53 -6.09 -8.54 -4.60
N THR A 54 -5.75 -8.59 -5.90
CA THR A 54 -4.46 -9.13 -6.32
C THR A 54 -3.32 -8.14 -6.09
N LEU A 55 -3.56 -6.86 -6.39
CA LEU A 55 -2.56 -5.81 -6.13
C LEU A 55 -2.37 -5.54 -4.64
N PHE A 56 -3.40 -5.72 -3.82
CA PHE A 56 -3.32 -5.62 -2.36
C PHE A 56 -2.37 -6.67 -1.78
N LEU A 57 -2.49 -7.93 -2.21
CA LEU A 57 -1.57 -8.99 -1.78
C LEU A 57 -0.13 -8.69 -2.19
N LEU A 58 0.07 -8.24 -3.43
CA LEU A 58 1.37 -7.80 -3.90
C LEU A 58 1.91 -6.64 -3.06
N ALA A 59 1.08 -5.64 -2.76
CA ALA A 59 1.49 -4.52 -1.91
C ALA A 59 1.90 -4.98 -0.51
N LEU A 60 1.18 -5.93 0.09
CA LEU A 60 1.56 -6.51 1.38
C LEU A 60 2.86 -7.31 1.35
N ASP A 61 3.24 -7.90 0.22
CA ASP A 61 4.52 -8.60 0.09
C ASP A 61 5.68 -7.61 -0.07
N TYR A 62 5.48 -6.52 -0.81
CA TYR A 62 6.54 -5.56 -1.14
C TYR A 62 6.71 -4.43 -0.12
N LEU A 63 5.64 -3.93 0.49
CA LEU A 63 5.69 -2.81 1.45
C LEU A 63 6.46 -3.09 2.75
N PRO A 64 6.37 -4.27 3.38
CA PRO A 64 7.20 -4.59 4.54
C PRO A 64 8.65 -4.93 4.14
N GLY A 65 8.93 -5.04 2.84
CA GLY A 65 10.29 -5.14 2.33
C GLY A 65 11.08 -3.90 2.71
N GLN A 66 12.05 -4.06 3.60
CA GLN A 66 12.90 -2.96 4.02
C GLN A 66 13.67 -2.41 2.82
N ALA A 67 13.49 -1.12 2.56
CA ALA A 67 14.21 -0.42 1.50
C ALA A 67 15.72 -0.28 1.80
N THR A 68 16.13 -0.46 3.05
CA THR A 68 17.53 -0.34 3.48
C THR A 68 18.03 -1.68 4.02
N SER A 69 19.31 -1.99 3.74
CA SER A 69 19.98 -3.18 4.27
C SER A 69 20.28 -3.08 5.78
N VAL A 70 19.90 -1.97 6.43
CA VAL A 70 20.26 -1.70 7.83
C VAL A 70 19.03 -1.24 8.62
N PRO A 71 18.09 -2.13 8.92
CA PRO A 71 17.04 -1.83 9.90
C PRO A 71 17.54 -1.82 11.34
N SER A 72 18.73 -2.37 11.58
CA SER A 72 19.22 -2.72 12.92
C SER A 72 20.29 -1.77 13.45
N GLU A 73 20.72 -0.74 12.70
CA GLU A 73 21.84 0.12 13.13
C GLU A 73 21.52 0.94 14.40
N HIS A 74 20.24 1.23 14.66
CA HIS A 74 19.82 1.79 15.95
C HIS A 74 20.05 0.80 17.11
N VAL A 75 19.75 -0.48 16.90
CA VAL A 75 19.92 -1.53 17.93
C VAL A 75 21.41 -1.84 18.13
N PHE A 76 22.20 -1.88 17.05
CA PHE A 76 23.65 -2.09 17.10
C PHE A 76 24.41 -0.93 17.75
N SER A 77 23.98 0.32 17.57
CA SER A 77 24.61 1.47 18.23
C SER A 77 24.36 1.47 19.75
N SER A 78 23.19 1.00 20.20
CA SER A 78 22.87 0.92 21.64
C SER A 78 23.64 -0.17 22.40
N SER A 79 24.26 -1.12 21.70
CA SER A 79 24.96 -2.26 22.30
C SER A 79 26.46 -2.03 22.51
N ALA A 80 26.98 -0.84 22.17
CA ALA A 80 28.41 -0.54 22.24
C ALA A 80 28.91 -0.07 23.64
N GLU A 81 28.03 0.04 24.63
CA GLU A 81 28.29 0.71 25.92
C GLU A 81 28.70 -0.25 27.08
N THR A 82 29.31 -1.41 26.79
CA THR A 82 29.83 -2.29 27.85
C THR A 82 31.22 -2.84 27.53
N ASP A 83 32.23 -1.98 27.62
CA ASP A 83 33.61 -2.40 27.90
C ASP A 83 34.32 -1.30 28.70
N THR A 84 34.12 -1.31 30.02
CA THR A 84 35.03 -0.64 30.97
C THR A 84 35.73 -1.74 31.75
N CYS A 85 36.99 -2.00 31.38
CA CYS A 85 37.99 -2.72 32.17
C CYS A 85 39.05 -1.73 32.65
#